data_AF-A0A1Y3AX92-F1
#
_entry.id   AF-A0A1Y3AX92-F1
#
_cell.length_a   1.000
_cell.length_b   1.000
_cell.length_c   1.000
_cell.angle_alpha   90.00
_cell.angle_beta   90.00
_cell.angle_gamma   90.00
#
_symmetry.space_group_name_H-M   'P 1'
#
loop_
_entity.id
_entity.type
_entity.pdbx_description
1 polymer ?
#
loop_
_entity_poly.entity_id
_entity_poly.type
_entity_poly.pdbx_seq_one_letter_code
_entity_poly.pdbx_strand_id
1 'polypeptide(L)'
;MELPEYSTIKPALMFFAMINLFYTVMFKSLEIKADDDWSQSLINYIRHNDQSLMESADRMLESFENDILPSTSFTEYCDAADLLRGMNAITDPDEFLKDTLRLS
;
A
#
# COMPACT_ATOMS: atom_id res chain seq x y z
N MET A 1 19.15 13.80 -14.42
CA MET A 1 19.31 13.46 -13.00
C MET A 1 19.33 11.95 -12.94
N GLU A 2 20.37 11.37 -12.36
CA GLU A 2 20.40 9.91 -12.13
C GLU A 2 19.41 9.55 -11.02
N LEU A 3 18.74 8.41 -11.15
CA LEU A 3 17.83 7.93 -10.12
C LEU A 3 18.62 7.51 -8.88
N PRO A 4 18.11 7.78 -7.66
CA PRO A 4 18.71 7.25 -6.45
C PRO A 4 18.66 5.71 -6.47
N GLU A 5 19.63 5.09 -5.80
CA GLU A 5 19.60 3.65 -5.61
C GLU A 5 18.32 3.21 -4.88
N TYR A 6 17.79 2.04 -5.25
CA TYR A 6 16.58 1.50 -4.64
C TYR A 6 16.67 1.41 -3.10
N SER A 7 17.85 1.05 -2.59
CA SER A 7 18.18 1.03 -1.15
C SER A 7 17.87 2.34 -0.42
N THR A 8 18.00 3.49 -1.11
CA THR A 8 17.78 4.82 -0.56
C THR A 8 16.29 5.15 -0.42
N ILE A 9 15.47 4.71 -1.38
CA ILE A 9 14.02 4.99 -1.39
C ILE A 9 13.21 3.88 -0.70
N LYS A 10 13.77 2.68 -0.54
CA LYS A 10 13.10 1.51 0.03
C LYS A 10 12.41 1.78 1.37
N PRO A 11 13.00 2.49 2.35
CA PRO A 11 12.32 2.75 3.63
C PRO A 11 11.01 3.54 3.46
N ALA A 12 10.99 4.53 2.57
CA ALA A 12 9.78 5.31 2.27
C ALA A 12 8.71 4.44 1.58
N LEU A 13 9.14 3.57 0.67
CA LEU A 13 8.26 2.61 0.00
C LEU A 13 7.67 1.57 0.97
N MET A 14 8.43 1.11 1.96
CA MET A 14 7.93 0.21 3.01
C MET A 14 6.86 0.90 3.86
N PHE A 15 7.08 2.17 4.22
CA PHE A 15 6.07 2.95 4.94
C PHE A 15 4.79 3.13 4.12
N PHE A 16 4.92 3.50 2.85
CA PHE A 16 3.77 3.60 1.95
C PHE A 16 3.04 2.26 1.81
N ALA A 17 3.77 1.17 1.60
CA ALA A 17 3.16 -0.16 1.42
C ALA A 17 2.36 -0.60 2.66
N MET A 18 2.87 -0.33 3.86
CA MET A 18 2.13 -0.61 5.10
C MET A 18 0.79 0.15 5.13
N ILE A 19 0.80 1.44 4.79
CA ILE A 19 -0.42 2.24 4.68
C ILE A 19 -1.35 1.68 3.60
N ASN A 20 -0.81 1.35 2.44
CA ASN A 20 -1.58 0.79 1.34
C ASN A 20 -2.30 -0.50 1.76
N LEU A 21 -1.61 -1.42 2.45
CA LEU A 21 -2.19 -2.67 2.95
C LEU A 21 -3.30 -2.43 3.98
N PHE A 22 -3.21 -1.39 4.82
CA PHE A 22 -4.32 -1.03 5.68
C PHE A 22 -5.59 -0.74 4.87
N TYR A 23 -5.48 -0.01 3.76
CA TYR A 23 -6.66 0.32 2.94
C TYR A 23 -7.10 -0.84 2.04
N THR A 24 -6.17 -1.57 1.44
CA THR A 24 -6.48 -2.59 0.42
C THR A 24 -6.79 -3.96 1.01
N VAL A 25 -6.34 -4.23 2.24
CA VAL A 25 -6.56 -5.50 2.95
C VAL A 25 -7.41 -5.29 4.19
N MET A 26 -6.96 -4.47 5.15
CA MET A 26 -7.62 -4.39 6.46
C MET A 26 -8.96 -3.65 6.42
N PHE A 27 -9.04 -2.54 5.71
CA PHE A 27 -10.22 -1.68 5.60
C PHE A 27 -10.90 -1.80 4.23
N LYS A 28 -10.62 -2.88 3.49
CA LYS A 28 -11.11 -3.09 2.12
C LYS A 28 -12.63 -2.96 1.99
N SER A 29 -13.37 -3.40 3.01
CA SER A 29 -14.83 -3.39 3.03
C SER A 29 -15.42 -2.21 3.81
N LEU A 30 -14.59 -1.24 4.22
CA LEU A 30 -15.06 -0.02 4.88
C LEU A 30 -15.72 0.89 3.83
N GLU A 31 -17.03 1.07 3.97
CA GLU A 31 -17.78 2.05 3.19
C GLU A 31 -17.96 3.34 4.01
N ILE A 32 -17.57 4.47 3.43
CA ILE A 32 -17.71 5.79 4.06
C ILE A 32 -18.67 6.61 3.20
N LYS A 33 -19.77 7.05 3.80
CA LYS A 33 -20.73 7.92 3.11
C LYS A 33 -20.19 9.34 3.10
N ALA A 34 -20.61 10.14 2.12
CA ALA A 34 -20.09 11.50 1.91
C ALA A 34 -20.21 12.42 3.14
N ASP A 35 -21.20 12.17 4.00
CA ASP A 35 -21.47 12.98 5.19
C ASP A 35 -20.90 12.37 6.49
N ASP A 36 -20.29 11.18 6.42
CA ASP A 36 -19.77 10.49 7.60
C ASP A 36 -18.34 10.95 7.94
N ASP A 37 -18.05 11.11 9.24
CA ASP A 37 -16.68 11.30 9.70
C ASP A 37 -15.87 10.00 9.53
N TRP A 38 -14.75 10.10 8.80
CA TRP A 38 -13.89 8.96 8.49
C TRP A 38 -13.45 8.20 9.75
N SER A 39 -13.06 8.93 10.81
CA SER A 39 -12.55 8.33 12.03
C SER A 39 -13.64 7.59 12.81
N GLN A 40 -14.85 8.14 12.87
CA GLN A 40 -15.99 7.48 13.49
C GLN A 40 -16.42 6.23 12.72
N SER A 41 -16.47 6.31 11.38
CA SER A 41 -16.80 5.16 10.54
C SER A 41 -15.77 4.03 10.69
N LEU A 42 -14.48 4.36 10.71
CA LEU A 42 -13.42 3.38 10.92
C LEU A 42 -13.51 2.72 12.29
N ILE A 43 -13.69 3.50 13.37
CA ILE A 43 -13.81 2.95 14.72
C ILE A 43 -15.03 2.02 14.81
N ASN A 44 -16.17 2.41 14.21
CA ASN A 44 -17.35 1.56 14.17
C ASN A 44 -17.09 0.28 13.38
N TYR A 45 -16.44 0.37 12.22
CA TYR A 45 -16.06 -0.80 11.43
C TYR A 45 -15.17 -1.76 12.24
N ILE A 46 -14.16 -1.24 12.96
CA ILE A 46 -13.28 -2.05 13.79
C ILE A 46 -14.06 -2.83 14.86
N ARG A 47 -15.00 -2.18 15.54
CA ARG A 47 -15.80 -2.83 16.60
C ARG A 47 -16.69 -3.97 16.12
N HIS A 48 -17.10 -3.96 14.85
CA HIS A 48 -18.06 -4.93 14.31
C HIS A 48 -17.43 -6.01 13.43
N ASN A 49 -16.14 -5.90 13.13
CA ASN A 49 -15.44 -6.76 12.18
C ASN A 49 -14.15 -7.37 12.79
N ASP A 50 -14.04 -7.41 14.12
CA ASP A 50 -12.84 -7.81 14.87
C ASP A 50 -12.22 -9.14 14.43
N GLN A 51 -13.03 -10.20 14.26
CA GLN A 51 -12.55 -11.49 13.79
C GLN A 51 -11.95 -11.39 12.37
N SER A 52 -12.68 -10.80 11.43
CA SER A 52 -12.21 -10.64 10.04
C SER A 52 -10.99 -9.71 9.94
N LEU A 53 -10.87 -8.76 10.88
CA LEU A 53 -9.72 -7.86 10.98
C LEU A 53 -8.48 -8.60 11.48
N MET A 54 -8.64 -9.55 12.40
CA MET A 54 -7.53 -10.41 12.83
C MET A 54 -6.99 -11.23 11.66
N GLU A 55 -7.87 -11.89 10.91
CA GLU A 55 -7.50 -12.66 9.70
C GLU A 55 -6.88 -11.76 8.61
N SER A 56 -7.32 -10.50 8.53
CA SER A 56 -6.75 -9.52 7.60
C SER A 56 -5.39 -9.00 8.05
N ALA A 57 -5.14 -8.90 9.36
CA ALA A 57 -3.84 -8.54 9.91
C ALA A 57 -2.80 -9.62 9.59
N ASP A 58 -3.13 -10.90 9.74
CA ASP A 58 -2.25 -12.01 9.39
C ASP A 58 -1.87 -11.98 7.90
N ARG A 59 -2.85 -11.82 7.01
CA ARG A 59 -2.61 -11.71 5.56
C ARG A 59 -1.77 -10.48 5.21
N MET A 60 -2.04 -9.34 5.85
CA MET A 60 -1.30 -8.11 5.64
C MET A 60 0.17 -8.26 6.04
N LEU A 61 0.46 -8.90 7.18
CA LEU A 61 1.83 -9.19 7.60
C LEU A 61 2.52 -10.18 6.66
N GLU A 62 1.81 -11.23 6.25
CA GLU A 62 2.33 -12.21 5.29
C GLU A 62 2.75 -11.55 3.98
N SER A 63 1.87 -10.73 3.37
CA SER A 63 2.20 -9.98 2.15
C SER A 63 3.33 -8.97 2.35
N PHE A 64 3.35 -8.29 3.50
CA PHE A 64 4.40 -7.30 3.77
C PHE A 64 5.78 -7.96 3.92
N GLU A 65 5.88 -9.02 4.72
CA GLU A 65 7.16 -9.65 5.07
C GLU A 65 7.70 -10.54 3.96
N ASN A 66 6.83 -11.27 3.26
CA ASN A 66 7.25 -12.30 2.30
C ASN A 66 7.30 -11.79 0.85
N ASP A 67 6.51 -10.78 0.50
CA ASP A 67 6.44 -10.29 -0.89
C ASP A 67 7.06 -8.90 -1.03
N ILE A 68 6.60 -7.94 -0.22
CA ILE A 68 6.99 -6.52 -0.39
C ILE A 68 8.38 -6.24 0.17
N LEU A 69 8.67 -6.66 1.41
CA LEU A 69 9.94 -6.40 2.08
C LEU A 69 11.15 -7.00 1.35
N PRO A 70 11.08 -8.21 0.74
CA PRO A 70 12.20 -8.81 0.03
C PRO A 70 12.51 -8.18 -1.32
N SER A 71 11.61 -7.34 -1.86
CA SER A 71 11.82 -6.65 -3.14
C SER A 71 13.18 -5.94 -3.21
N THR A 72 13.82 -6.01 -4.38
CA THR A 72 15.17 -5.51 -4.64
C THR A 72 15.21 -4.41 -5.70
N SER A 73 14.07 -4.12 -6.34
CA SER A 73 13.89 -3.03 -7.29
C SER A 73 12.51 -2.39 -7.15
N PHE A 74 12.34 -1.18 -7.71
CA PHE A 74 11.05 -0.50 -7.71
C PHE A 74 9.98 -1.23 -8.52
N THR A 75 10.37 -1.88 -9.62
CA THR A 75 9.47 -2.72 -10.43
C THR A 75 8.96 -3.93 -9.65
N GLU A 76 9.85 -4.64 -8.95
CA GLU A 76 9.45 -5.77 -8.07
C GLU A 76 8.53 -5.29 -6.95
N TYR A 77 8.83 -4.14 -6.34
CA TYR A 77 7.96 -3.53 -5.35
C TYR A 77 6.56 -3.23 -5.90
N CYS A 78 6.48 -2.66 -7.10
CA CYS A 78 5.20 -2.32 -7.72
C CYS A 78 4.36 -3.56 -8.03
N ASP A 79 4.97 -4.68 -8.43
CA ASP A 79 4.26 -5.95 -8.61
C ASP A 79 3.79 -6.51 -7.26
N ALA A 80 4.69 -6.60 -6.26
CA ALA A 80 4.39 -7.13 -4.94
C ALA A 80 3.32 -6.32 -4.17
N ALA A 81 3.29 -4.99 -4.38
CA ALA A 81 2.30 -4.09 -3.78
C ALA A 81 1.00 -3.95 -4.61
N ASP A 82 0.84 -4.75 -5.67
CA ASP A 82 -0.30 -4.76 -6.60
C ASP A 82 -0.56 -3.39 -7.28
N LEU A 83 0.51 -2.63 -7.55
CA LEU A 83 0.44 -1.31 -8.18
C LEU A 83 0.48 -1.37 -9.72
N LEU A 84 0.82 -2.53 -10.29
CA LEU A 84 0.86 -2.73 -11.75
C LEU A 84 -0.50 -3.12 -12.34
N ARG A 85 -1.54 -3.27 -11.52
CA ARG A 85 -2.86 -3.78 -11.92
C ARG A 85 -3.98 -2.82 -11.55
N GLY A 86 -5.11 -2.93 -12.24
CA GLY A 86 -6.29 -2.10 -12.01
C GLY A 86 -6.35 -0.83 -12.86
N MET A 87 -7.33 0.03 -12.55
CA MET A 87 -7.66 1.20 -13.39
C MET A 87 -6.65 2.35 -13.28
N ASN A 88 -5.90 2.41 -12.18
CA ASN A 88 -4.86 3.40 -11.90
C ASN A 88 -3.47 2.75 -11.85
N ALA A 89 -3.27 1.68 -12.62
CA ALA A 89 -2.02 0.93 -12.64
C ALA A 89 -0.83 1.80 -13.09
N ILE A 90 0.32 1.58 -12.47
CA ILE A 90 1.59 2.10 -12.95
C ILE A 90 1.99 1.28 -14.18
N THR A 91 1.99 1.90 -15.35
CA THR A 91 2.31 1.23 -16.63
C THR A 91 3.81 1.18 -16.91
N ASP A 92 4.55 2.17 -16.43
CA ASP A 92 6.01 2.26 -16.53
C ASP A 92 6.57 2.67 -15.15
N PRO A 93 7.06 1.71 -14.35
CA PRO A 93 7.61 2.00 -13.02
C PRO A 93 8.81 2.96 -13.05
N ASP A 94 9.66 2.87 -14.07
CA ASP A 94 10.86 3.70 -14.15
C ASP A 94 10.49 5.15 -14.47
N GLU A 95 9.54 5.37 -15.38
CA GLU A 95 9.02 6.70 -15.70
C GLU A 95 8.26 7.29 -14.51
N PHE A 96 7.39 6.52 -13.87
CA PHE A 96 6.63 6.94 -12.69
C PHE A 96 7.55 7.40 -11.55
N LEU A 97 8.61 6.62 -11.26
CA LEU A 97 9.56 6.96 -10.21
C LEU A 97 10.34 8.23 -10.55
N LYS A 98 10.79 8.39 -11.81
CA LYS A 98 11.47 9.62 -12.27
C LYS A 98 10.61 10.85 -12.09
N ASP A 99 9.33 10.76 -12.46
CA ASP A 99 8.43 11.90 -12.37
C ASP A 99 8.04 12.22 -10.92
N THR A 100 7.83 11.19 -10.09
CA THR A 100 7.56 11.38 -8.65
C THR A 100 8.70 12.10 -7.95
N LEU A 101 9.95 11.71 -8.23
CA LEU A 101 11.14 12.32 -7.62
C LEU A 101 11.49 13.71 -8.19
N ARG A 102 10.92 14.10 -9.33
CA ARG A 102 11.01 15.47 -9.84
C ARG A 102 10.04 16.43 -9.17
N LEU A 103 8.97 15.90 -8.58
CA LEU A 103 7.93 16.66 -7.90
C LEU A 103 8.23 16.89 -6.41
N SER A 104 9.21 16.18 -5.86
CA SER A 104 9.74 16.35 -4.49
C SER A 104 10.84 17.41 -4.42
#